data_AF-A0A4W2EDF6-F1
#
_entry.id   AF-A0A4W2EDF6-F1
#
_cell.length_a   1.000
_cell.length_b   1.000
_cell.length_c   1.000
_cell.angle_alpha   90.00
_cell.angle_beta   90.00
_cell.angle_gamma   90.00
#
_symmetry.space_group_name_H-M   'P 1'
#
loop_
_entity.id
_entity.type
_entity.pdbx_description
1 polymer ?
#
loop_
_entity_poly.entity_id
_entity_poly.type
_entity_poly.pdbx_seq_one_letter_code
_entity_poly.pdbx_strand_id
1 'polypeptide(L)'
;MAFRRRTKSYPLFSQEFVIHNHADIGFCLVLCVLIGLMFEVTAKTAFLFILPQYNVSMPTADGETVQYHYGPKDLVTVLFYIFIAIILHAVVQEYILDKISKRLHLSKVKHSKFNESGQLVVFHLSSVIWCFYVVVTEGYLTNPRSLWEDYPHVYLPFQVKFFYLCQLAYWLHALPELYFQKVRKEEIPRQLQYICLYLVHIAGAYLLNLSRLGLVLLLLQYSTEFLFHTARLCHFADENNEKLFNAWAAVFGVTRLFILTLAVLAIGFGLARMENQAFDPEKGNFNTLLCRLCVLLLVCAAQAWLMWRFIHSQLRHWREYWSEQSAKRRVPAAPRLAARLIKRESGYHENGVVKAENGTSTRTKKLKSP
;
A
#
# COMPACT_ATOMS: atom_id res chain seq x y z
N MET A 1 13.29 -27.19 -34.92
CA MET A 1 14.43 -26.74 -34.08
C MET A 1 13.93 -25.67 -33.12
N ALA A 2 13.85 -25.99 -31.82
CA ALA A 2 13.46 -25.03 -30.80
C ALA A 2 14.57 -23.99 -30.64
N PHE A 3 14.25 -22.71 -30.87
CA PHE A 3 15.12 -21.59 -30.55
C PHE A 3 15.34 -21.59 -29.03
N ARG A 4 16.45 -22.20 -28.59
CA ARG A 4 16.92 -22.09 -27.21
C ARG A 4 17.27 -20.61 -27.01
N ARG A 5 16.37 -19.83 -26.39
CA ARG A 5 16.65 -18.45 -25.97
C ARG A 5 17.96 -18.49 -25.19
N ARG A 6 19.05 -17.96 -25.77
CA ARG A 6 20.29 -17.70 -25.03
C ARG A 6 19.90 -16.86 -23.83
N THR A 7 20.12 -17.37 -22.62
CA THR A 7 20.10 -16.55 -21.41
C THR A 7 21.06 -15.39 -21.64
N LYS A 8 20.55 -14.15 -21.58
CA LYS A 8 21.38 -12.96 -21.74
C LYS A 8 22.39 -12.95 -20.60
N SER A 9 23.65 -13.22 -20.91
CA SER A 9 24.75 -13.05 -19.96
C SER A 9 25.09 -11.57 -19.92
N TYR A 10 24.79 -10.91 -18.81
CA TYR A 10 25.20 -9.52 -18.59
C TYR A 10 26.65 -9.49 -18.08
N PRO A 11 27.50 -8.54 -18.52
CA PRO A 11 28.83 -8.38 -17.96
C PRO A 11 28.74 -8.15 -16.44
N LEU A 12 29.64 -8.79 -15.68
CA LEU A 12 29.74 -8.60 -14.23
C LEU A 12 29.91 -7.10 -13.91
N PHE A 13 29.21 -6.62 -12.89
CA PHE A 13 29.16 -5.21 -12.46
C PHE A 13 28.55 -4.21 -13.47
N SER A 14 27.98 -4.67 -14.59
CA SER A 14 27.17 -3.78 -15.42
C SER A 14 25.89 -3.35 -14.68
N GLN A 15 25.36 -2.18 -15.03
CA GLN A 15 24.07 -1.70 -14.52
C GLN A 15 22.95 -2.75 -14.71
N GLU A 16 22.93 -3.41 -15.86
CA GLU A 16 21.94 -4.45 -16.15
C GLU A 16 22.14 -5.71 -15.29
N PHE A 17 23.39 -6.06 -14.95
CA PHE A 17 23.68 -7.15 -14.03
C PHE A 17 23.16 -6.86 -12.62
N VAL A 18 23.39 -5.66 -12.09
CA VAL A 18 22.91 -5.27 -10.75
C VAL A 18 21.38 -5.26 -10.72
N ILE A 19 20.74 -4.67 -11.73
CA ILE A 19 19.27 -4.62 -11.80
C ILE A 19 18.68 -6.02 -11.90
N HIS A 20 19.28 -6.93 -12.66
CA HIS A 20 18.74 -8.28 -12.81
C HIS A 20 18.93 -9.15 -11.56
N ASN A 21 20.03 -8.98 -10.82
CA ASN A 21 20.40 -9.85 -9.70
C ASN A 21 20.31 -9.14 -8.33
N HIS A 22 19.58 -8.03 -8.23
CA HIS A 22 19.50 -7.20 -7.01
C HIS A 22 19.05 -8.00 -5.78
N ALA A 23 18.07 -8.91 -5.96
CA ALA A 23 17.58 -9.78 -4.90
C ALA A 23 18.65 -10.76 -4.42
N ASP A 24 19.38 -11.40 -5.35
CA ASP A 24 20.46 -12.33 -5.03
C ASP A 24 21.64 -11.63 -4.36
N ILE A 25 21.98 -10.41 -4.80
CA ILE A 25 23.01 -9.58 -4.16
C ILE A 25 22.60 -9.24 -2.72
N GLY A 26 21.35 -8.79 -2.53
CA GLY A 26 20.80 -8.53 -1.21
C GLY A 26 20.82 -9.77 -0.32
N PHE A 27 20.43 -10.93 -0.87
CA PHE A 27 20.46 -12.22 -0.18
C PHE A 27 21.87 -12.62 0.25
N CYS A 28 22.87 -12.47 -0.61
CA CYS A 28 24.27 -12.71 -0.27
C CYS A 28 24.73 -11.81 0.89
N LEU A 29 24.37 -10.53 0.89
CA LEU A 29 24.72 -9.60 1.98
C LEU A 29 24.07 -10.00 3.31
N VAL A 30 22.79 -10.35 3.28
CA VAL A 30 22.06 -10.86 4.46
C VAL A 30 22.72 -12.14 4.97
N LEU A 31 23.04 -13.08 4.07
CA LEU A 31 23.67 -14.35 4.42
C LEU A 31 25.05 -14.13 5.06
N CYS A 32 25.85 -13.19 4.57
CA CYS A 32 27.13 -12.84 5.19
C CYS A 32 26.95 -12.37 6.64
N VAL A 33 25.93 -11.53 6.92
CA VAL A 33 25.62 -11.08 8.29
C VAL A 33 25.16 -12.26 9.16
N LEU A 34 24.32 -13.15 8.62
CA LEU A 34 23.85 -14.34 9.33
C LEU A 34 24.98 -15.34 9.63
N ILE A 35 25.90 -15.58 8.69
CA ILE A 35 27.11 -16.38 8.94
C ILE A 35 27.98 -15.73 10.01
N GLY A 36 28.01 -14.39 10.05
CA GLY A 36 28.66 -13.64 11.12
C GLY A 36 28.15 -13.98 12.53
N LEU A 37 26.92 -14.51 12.69
CA LEU A 37 26.43 -14.98 13.99
C LEU A 37 27.09 -16.29 14.44
N MET A 38 27.67 -17.07 13.52
CA MET A 38 28.24 -18.39 13.83
C MET A 38 29.55 -18.31 14.62
N PHE A 39 30.25 -17.17 14.60
CA PHE A 39 31.50 -16.97 15.32
C PHE A 39 31.35 -15.89 16.39
N GLU A 40 31.84 -16.16 17.60
CA GLU A 40 31.69 -15.28 18.76
C GLU A 40 32.23 -13.86 18.53
N VAL A 41 33.36 -13.74 17.81
CA VAL A 41 34.00 -12.46 17.49
C VAL A 41 33.11 -11.62 16.55
N THR A 42 32.53 -12.24 15.53
CA THR A 42 31.70 -11.54 14.54
C THR A 42 30.24 -11.37 14.97
N ALA A 43 29.77 -12.18 15.93
CA ALA A 43 28.39 -12.15 16.41
C ALA A 43 28.01 -10.80 17.01
N LYS A 44 28.92 -10.16 17.76
CA LYS A 44 28.70 -8.81 18.32
C LYS A 44 28.40 -7.78 17.23
N THR A 45 29.10 -7.87 16.11
CA THR A 45 28.87 -7.00 14.95
C THR A 45 27.58 -7.37 14.23
N ALA A 46 27.29 -8.66 14.05
CA ALA A 46 26.05 -9.11 13.40
C ALA A 46 24.79 -8.70 14.19
N PHE A 47 24.82 -8.72 15.53
CA PHE A 47 23.70 -8.27 16.36
C PHE A 47 23.38 -6.78 16.18
N LEU A 48 24.34 -5.94 15.81
CA LEU A 48 24.12 -4.53 15.47
C LEU A 48 23.14 -4.38 14.29
N PHE A 49 23.23 -5.28 13.32
CA PHE A 49 22.39 -5.29 12.12
C PHE A 49 21.00 -5.91 12.38
N ILE A 50 20.92 -6.95 13.21
CA ILE A 50 19.72 -7.78 13.29
C ILE A 50 18.74 -7.31 14.37
N LEU A 51 19.24 -6.95 15.55
CA LEU A 51 18.40 -6.68 16.72
C LEU A 51 18.13 -5.18 16.89
N PRO A 52 17.00 -4.78 17.51
CA PRO A 52 16.83 -3.43 18.01
C PRO A 52 17.92 -3.08 19.03
N GLN A 53 18.53 -1.90 18.86
CA GLN A 53 19.65 -1.46 19.67
C GLN A 53 19.18 -0.75 20.95
N TYR A 54 20.09 -0.45 21.89
CA TYR A 54 19.81 0.37 23.07
C TYR A 54 18.77 -0.24 24.03
N ASN A 55 18.96 -1.50 24.40
CA ASN A 55 18.15 -2.14 25.43
C ASN A 55 18.49 -1.61 26.83
N VAL A 56 17.47 -1.45 27.66
CA VAL A 56 17.58 -1.03 29.06
C VAL A 56 16.68 -1.95 29.88
N SER A 57 17.22 -2.57 30.92
CA SER A 57 16.42 -3.35 31.88
C SER A 57 15.76 -2.39 32.87
N MET A 58 14.43 -2.40 32.92
CA MET A 58 13.65 -1.61 33.84
C MET A 58 13.06 -2.52 34.93
N PRO A 59 13.26 -2.22 36.23
CA PRO A 59 12.63 -2.97 37.29
C PRO A 59 11.11 -2.71 37.29
N THR A 60 10.34 -3.77 37.42
CA THR A 60 8.87 -3.79 37.42
C THR A 60 8.37 -4.67 38.58
N ALA A 61 7.10 -4.52 38.96
CA ALA A 61 6.51 -5.27 40.09
C ALA A 61 6.62 -6.80 39.91
N ASP A 62 6.60 -7.28 38.65
CA ASP A 62 6.65 -8.70 38.29
C ASP A 62 8.06 -9.18 37.86
N GLY A 63 9.10 -8.37 38.03
CA GLY A 63 10.48 -8.71 37.64
C GLY A 63 11.17 -7.61 36.83
N GLU A 64 12.04 -7.97 35.89
CA GLU A 64 12.70 -7.01 34.98
C GLU A 64 12.08 -7.06 33.59
N THR A 65 11.72 -5.90 33.04
CA THR A 65 11.26 -5.77 31.65
C THR A 65 12.31 -5.06 30.81
N VAL A 66 12.57 -5.59 29.59
CA VAL A 66 13.53 -4.99 28.66
C VAL A 66 12.80 -3.99 27.76
N GLN A 67 13.21 -2.73 27.84
CA GLN A 67 12.72 -1.65 26.99
C GLN A 67 13.86 -1.08 26.14
N TYR A 68 13.53 -0.25 25.16
CA TYR A 68 14.48 0.26 24.19
C TYR A 68 14.29 1.76 23.97
N HIS A 69 15.37 2.53 23.87
CA HIS A 69 15.30 3.91 23.39
C HIS A 69 15.83 4.01 21.96
N TYR A 70 15.57 5.11 21.25
CA TYR A 70 16.12 5.29 19.90
C TYR A 70 17.61 5.70 19.94
N GLY A 71 18.34 5.47 18.85
CA GLY A 71 19.66 6.05 18.68
C GLY A 71 20.30 5.77 17.32
N PRO A 72 21.46 6.37 17.01
CA PRO A 72 22.08 6.30 15.69
C PRO A 72 22.41 4.88 15.19
N LYS A 73 22.67 3.92 16.10
CA LYS A 73 22.91 2.52 15.72
C LYS A 73 21.70 1.87 15.05
N ASP A 74 20.49 2.40 15.29
CA ASP A 74 19.28 1.93 14.62
C ASP A 74 19.36 2.10 13.09
N LEU A 75 20.17 3.04 12.57
CA LEU A 75 20.38 3.20 11.12
C LEU A 75 21.04 1.96 10.50
N VAL A 76 21.94 1.29 11.23
CA VAL A 76 22.59 0.06 10.78
C VAL A 76 21.58 -1.08 10.75
N THR A 77 20.71 -1.15 11.76
CA THR A 77 19.59 -2.09 11.80
C THR A 77 18.63 -1.85 10.62
N VAL A 78 18.21 -0.60 10.40
CA VAL A 78 17.36 -0.22 9.26
C VAL A 78 18.02 -0.61 7.94
N LEU A 79 19.34 -0.38 7.76
CA LEU A 79 20.06 -0.78 6.56
C LEU A 79 19.99 -2.29 6.31
N PHE A 80 20.13 -3.11 7.34
CA PHE A 80 19.96 -4.56 7.22
C PHE A 80 18.55 -4.92 6.74
N TYR A 81 17.52 -4.34 7.35
CA TYR A 81 16.13 -4.60 6.96
C TYR A 81 15.75 -4.01 5.59
N ILE A 82 16.49 -3.03 5.06
CA ILE A 82 16.35 -2.60 3.65
C ILE A 82 16.69 -3.77 2.72
N PHE A 83 17.77 -4.51 2.97
CA PHE A 83 18.12 -5.68 2.15
C PHE A 83 17.06 -6.79 2.27
N ILE A 84 16.56 -7.04 3.48
CA ILE A 84 15.44 -7.98 3.67
C ILE A 84 14.22 -7.53 2.87
N ALA A 85 13.86 -6.24 2.91
CA ALA A 85 12.74 -5.69 2.16
C ALA A 85 12.93 -5.83 0.64
N ILE A 86 14.13 -5.63 0.11
CA ILE A 86 14.46 -5.87 -1.31
C ILE A 86 14.23 -7.34 -1.69
N ILE A 87 14.70 -8.29 -0.88
CA ILE A 87 14.50 -9.72 -1.12
C ILE A 87 13.01 -10.06 -1.10
N LEU A 88 12.28 -9.60 -0.08
CA LEU A 88 10.84 -9.83 0.05
C LEU A 88 10.07 -9.23 -1.14
N HIS A 89 10.43 -8.02 -1.58
CA HIS A 89 9.84 -7.38 -2.75
C HIS A 89 9.98 -8.27 -3.99
N ALA A 90 11.20 -8.74 -4.26
CA ALA A 90 11.49 -9.59 -5.41
C ALA A 90 10.73 -10.93 -5.33
N VAL A 91 10.67 -11.55 -4.14
CA VAL A 91 9.92 -12.79 -3.93
C VAL A 91 8.43 -12.59 -4.19
N VAL A 92 7.82 -11.54 -3.63
CA VAL A 92 6.40 -11.20 -3.89
C VAL A 92 6.18 -10.94 -5.37
N GLN A 93 7.12 -10.24 -6.02
CA GLN A 93 7.03 -9.92 -7.44
C GLN A 93 7.01 -11.19 -8.30
N GLU A 94 8.00 -12.06 -8.13
CA GLU A 94 8.20 -13.25 -8.97
C GLU A 94 7.16 -14.35 -8.70
N TYR A 95 6.90 -14.64 -7.42
CA TYR A 95 6.10 -15.80 -7.03
C TYR A 95 4.60 -15.51 -6.94
N ILE A 96 4.21 -14.26 -6.69
CA ILE A 96 2.80 -13.88 -6.53
C ILE A 96 2.34 -13.03 -7.71
N LEU A 97 2.89 -11.83 -7.86
CA LEU A 97 2.33 -10.82 -8.77
C LEU A 97 2.49 -11.19 -10.23
N ASP A 98 3.67 -11.65 -10.65
CA ASP A 98 3.93 -12.08 -12.03
C ASP A 98 3.08 -13.30 -12.42
N LYS A 99 2.78 -14.20 -11.47
CA LYS A 99 1.92 -15.35 -11.70
C LYS A 99 0.47 -14.93 -11.92
N ILE A 100 -0.04 -14.01 -11.11
CA ILE A 100 -1.40 -13.47 -11.25
C ILE A 100 -1.52 -12.63 -12.53
N SER A 101 -0.55 -11.75 -12.80
CA SER A 101 -0.60 -10.89 -13.97
C SER A 101 -0.53 -11.67 -15.28
N LYS A 102 0.20 -12.79 -15.32
CA LYS A 102 0.20 -13.70 -16.49
C LYS A 102 -1.16 -14.32 -16.75
N ARG A 103 -1.96 -14.59 -15.71
CA ARG A 103 -3.33 -15.13 -15.84
C ARG A 103 -4.34 -14.08 -16.28
N LEU A 104 -4.16 -12.82 -15.88
CA LEU A 104 -5.08 -11.73 -16.19
C LEU A 104 -4.87 -11.08 -17.57
N HIS A 105 -3.82 -11.47 -18.32
CA HIS A 105 -3.53 -10.96 -19.67
C HIS A 105 -3.56 -9.42 -19.78
N LEU A 106 -3.04 -8.72 -18.78
CA LEU A 106 -3.07 -7.26 -18.70
C LEU A 106 -2.17 -6.59 -19.75
N SER A 107 -2.60 -5.42 -20.24
CA SER A 107 -1.76 -4.57 -21.10
C SER A 107 -0.49 -4.10 -20.36
N LYS A 108 0.57 -3.73 -21.09
CA LYS A 108 1.84 -3.29 -20.47
C LYS A 108 1.68 -2.16 -19.45
N VAL A 109 0.77 -1.20 -19.72
CA VAL A 109 0.48 -0.08 -18.81
C VAL A 109 -0.32 -0.53 -17.60
N LYS A 110 -1.35 -1.38 -17.78
CA LYS A 110 -2.12 -1.96 -16.66
C LYS A 110 -1.24 -2.84 -15.78
N HIS A 111 -0.33 -3.63 -16.37
CA HIS A 111 0.60 -4.51 -15.68
C HIS A 111 1.53 -3.77 -14.71
N SER A 112 2.17 -2.68 -15.15
CA SER A 112 3.05 -1.90 -14.26
C SER A 112 2.29 -1.32 -13.05
N LYS A 113 1.08 -0.82 -13.27
CA LYS A 113 0.19 -0.30 -12.21
C LYS A 113 -0.36 -1.40 -11.29
N PHE A 114 -0.61 -2.59 -11.84
CA PHE A 114 -1.02 -3.78 -11.11
C PHE A 114 0.10 -4.22 -10.17
N ASN A 115 1.35 -4.31 -10.65
CA ASN A 115 2.49 -4.70 -9.83
C ASN A 115 2.74 -3.71 -8.69
N GLU A 116 2.75 -2.39 -8.96
CA GLU A 116 2.87 -1.35 -7.93
C GLU A 116 1.80 -1.51 -6.84
N SER A 117 0.54 -1.71 -7.25
CA SER A 117 -0.56 -1.88 -6.29
C SER A 117 -0.48 -3.23 -5.56
N GLY A 118 -0.03 -4.28 -6.24
CA GLY A 118 0.15 -5.62 -5.70
C GLY A 118 1.15 -5.64 -4.55
N GLN A 119 2.31 -5.02 -4.74
CA GLN A 119 3.32 -4.88 -3.70
C GLN A 119 2.75 -4.12 -2.49
N LEU A 120 2.07 -3.01 -2.74
CA LEU A 120 1.47 -2.20 -1.68
C LEU A 120 0.33 -2.92 -0.95
N VAL A 121 -0.45 -3.79 -1.60
CA VAL A 121 -1.44 -4.63 -0.90
C VAL A 121 -0.76 -5.56 0.09
N VAL A 122 0.29 -6.28 -0.32
CA VAL A 122 0.98 -7.23 0.56
C VAL A 122 1.62 -6.50 1.74
N PHE A 123 2.27 -5.37 1.48
CA PHE A 123 2.87 -4.55 2.51
C PHE A 123 1.82 -3.97 3.48
N HIS A 124 0.80 -3.27 2.98
CA HIS A 124 -0.18 -2.65 3.87
C HIS A 124 -0.98 -3.69 4.65
N LEU A 125 -1.32 -4.85 4.07
CA LEU A 125 -2.00 -5.91 4.80
C LEU A 125 -1.14 -6.44 5.96
N SER A 126 0.13 -6.79 5.68
CA SER A 126 1.04 -7.29 6.72
C SER A 126 1.31 -6.23 7.80
N SER A 127 1.53 -4.98 7.41
CA SER A 127 1.73 -3.87 8.35
C SER A 127 0.47 -3.54 9.17
N VAL A 128 -0.73 -3.66 8.61
CA VAL A 128 -1.99 -3.45 9.37
C VAL A 128 -2.16 -4.55 10.41
N ILE A 129 -1.99 -5.83 10.03
CA ILE A 129 -2.11 -6.96 10.96
C ILE A 129 -1.08 -6.82 12.09
N TRP A 130 0.17 -6.52 11.76
CA TRP A 130 1.23 -6.37 12.76
C TRP A 130 0.99 -5.13 13.64
N CYS A 131 0.68 -3.97 13.06
CA CYS A 131 0.42 -2.76 13.84
C CYS A 131 -0.78 -2.94 14.78
N PHE A 132 -1.86 -3.57 14.30
CA PHE A 132 -3.03 -3.89 15.12
C PHE A 132 -2.65 -4.79 16.29
N TYR A 133 -1.87 -5.85 16.04
CA TYR A 133 -1.36 -6.73 17.09
C TYR A 133 -0.55 -5.96 18.16
N VAL A 134 0.38 -5.09 17.75
CA VAL A 134 1.17 -4.27 18.67
C VAL A 134 0.28 -3.34 19.48
N VAL A 135 -0.63 -2.62 18.81
CA VAL A 135 -1.51 -1.63 19.43
C VAL A 135 -2.48 -2.27 20.44
N VAL A 136 -2.96 -3.50 20.18
CA VAL A 136 -3.78 -4.27 21.12
C VAL A 136 -2.96 -4.81 22.28
N THR A 137 -1.78 -5.38 22.01
CA THR A 137 -0.90 -5.97 23.03
C THR A 137 -0.42 -4.92 24.04
N GLU A 138 -0.09 -3.72 23.56
CA GLU A 138 0.35 -2.60 24.41
C GLU A 138 -0.82 -1.77 24.98
N GLY A 139 -2.07 -2.14 24.66
CA GLY A 139 -3.26 -1.51 25.22
C GLY A 139 -3.53 -0.07 24.77
N TYR A 140 -2.91 0.44 23.71
CA TYR A 140 -3.00 1.85 23.29
C TYR A 140 -4.39 2.32 22.83
N LEU A 141 -5.32 1.40 22.54
CA LEU A 141 -6.70 1.75 22.16
C LEU A 141 -7.66 1.85 23.35
N THR A 142 -7.27 1.35 24.52
CA THR A 142 -8.17 1.24 25.68
C THR A 142 -8.50 2.60 26.29
N ASN A 143 -7.50 3.48 26.40
CA ASN A 143 -7.65 4.85 26.88
C ASN A 143 -7.03 5.81 25.84
N PRO A 144 -7.83 6.63 25.13
CA PRO A 144 -7.32 7.58 24.15
C PRO A 144 -6.29 8.56 24.72
N ARG A 145 -6.34 8.86 26.03
CA ARG A 145 -5.39 9.78 26.66
C ARG A 145 -3.97 9.20 26.74
N SER A 146 -3.84 7.87 26.78
CA SER A 146 -2.54 7.18 26.80
C SER A 146 -1.65 7.51 25.59
N LEU A 147 -2.23 8.04 24.51
CA LEU A 147 -1.52 8.48 23.31
C LEU A 147 -0.63 9.71 23.55
N TRP A 148 -0.89 10.50 24.59
CA TRP A 148 -0.10 11.69 24.94
C TRP A 148 0.23 11.79 26.43
N GLU A 149 -0.48 11.10 27.33
CA GLU A 149 -0.12 10.99 28.74
C GLU A 149 1.28 10.37 28.88
N ASP A 150 2.02 10.83 29.89
CA ASP A 150 3.42 10.44 30.17
C ASP A 150 4.40 10.69 29.01
N TYR A 151 4.06 11.59 28.07
CA TYR A 151 5.03 12.09 27.11
C TYR A 151 6.22 12.77 27.81
N PRO A 152 7.48 12.53 27.42
CA PRO A 152 7.92 11.75 26.25
C PRO A 152 7.96 10.23 26.45
N HIS A 153 7.51 9.48 25.42
CA HIS A 153 7.56 8.00 25.41
C HIS A 153 8.93 7.47 24.98
N VAL A 154 9.97 7.80 25.75
CA VAL A 154 11.38 7.49 25.43
C VAL A 154 11.65 5.99 25.38
N TYR A 155 11.03 5.25 26.30
CA TYR A 155 11.20 3.80 26.40
C TYR A 155 10.11 3.07 25.62
N LEU A 156 10.54 2.25 24.68
CA LEU A 156 9.71 1.52 23.75
C LEU A 156 9.81 0.01 24.03
N PRO A 157 8.67 -0.70 24.06
CA PRO A 157 8.65 -2.15 23.97
C PRO A 157 9.35 -2.62 22.69
N PHE A 158 9.92 -3.83 22.72
CA PHE A 158 10.59 -4.44 21.56
C PHE A 158 9.72 -4.35 20.30
N GLN A 159 8.44 -4.74 20.39
CA GLN A 159 7.56 -4.83 19.24
C GLN A 159 7.29 -3.45 18.61
N VAL A 160 7.15 -2.41 19.45
CA VAL A 160 6.95 -1.02 18.98
C VAL A 160 8.20 -0.54 18.25
N LYS A 161 9.37 -0.66 18.88
CA LYS A 161 10.62 -0.22 18.26
C LYS A 161 10.87 -0.97 16.96
N PHE A 162 10.77 -2.30 17.00
CA PHE A 162 11.02 -3.14 15.85
C PHE A 162 10.07 -2.84 14.69
N PHE A 163 8.78 -2.60 14.98
CA PHE A 163 7.82 -2.16 13.97
C PHE A 163 8.29 -0.90 13.26
N TYR A 164 8.66 0.15 13.99
CA TYR A 164 9.15 1.41 13.40
C TYR A 164 10.38 1.23 12.52
N LEU A 165 11.36 0.45 12.97
CA LEU A 165 12.58 0.18 12.18
C LEU A 165 12.25 -0.54 10.88
N CYS A 166 11.37 -1.54 10.91
CA CYS A 166 10.93 -2.26 9.71
C CYS A 166 10.10 -1.37 8.77
N GLN A 167 9.23 -0.50 9.30
CA GLN A 167 8.47 0.44 8.44
C GLN A 167 9.41 1.45 7.75
N LEU A 168 10.40 1.99 8.46
CA LEU A 168 11.43 2.86 7.87
C LEU A 168 12.23 2.12 6.80
N ALA A 169 12.68 0.90 7.10
CA ALA A 169 13.40 0.06 6.16
C ALA A 169 12.59 -0.21 4.89
N TYR A 170 11.30 -0.49 5.01
CA TYR A 170 10.43 -0.64 3.84
C TYR A 170 10.34 0.66 3.03
N TRP A 171 10.05 1.81 3.63
CA TRP A 171 9.94 3.02 2.81
C TRP A 171 11.28 3.47 2.20
N LEU A 172 12.41 3.13 2.84
CA LEU A 172 13.74 3.34 2.27
C LEU A 172 14.07 2.34 1.15
N HIS A 173 13.64 1.07 1.22
CA HIS A 173 13.85 0.10 0.13
C HIS A 173 13.15 0.54 -1.17
N ALA A 174 12.05 1.28 -1.05
CA ALA A 174 11.31 1.77 -2.21
C ALA A 174 12.15 2.72 -3.09
N LEU A 175 13.18 3.38 -2.54
CA LEU A 175 14.08 4.28 -3.29
C LEU A 175 14.94 3.56 -4.33
N PRO A 176 15.79 2.57 -3.97
CA PRO A 176 16.52 1.78 -4.96
C PRO A 176 15.57 0.96 -5.85
N GLU A 177 14.38 0.59 -5.36
CA GLU A 177 13.38 -0.13 -6.17
C GLU A 177 12.90 0.71 -7.38
N LEU A 178 12.80 2.04 -7.25
CA LEU A 178 12.51 2.92 -8.39
C LEU A 178 13.49 2.72 -9.55
N TYR A 179 14.75 2.48 -9.19
CA TYR A 179 15.83 2.23 -10.14
C TYR A 179 15.79 0.79 -10.68
N PHE A 180 15.62 -0.21 -9.82
CA PHE A 180 15.55 -1.61 -10.22
C PHE A 180 14.37 -1.89 -11.17
N GLN A 181 13.21 -1.28 -10.93
CA GLN A 181 12.04 -1.42 -11.78
C GLN A 181 12.08 -0.58 -13.06
N LYS A 182 13.12 0.26 -13.23
CA LYS A 182 13.25 1.22 -14.34
C LYS A 182 11.97 2.06 -14.49
N VAL A 183 11.48 2.62 -13.38
CA VAL A 183 10.29 3.48 -13.36
C VAL A 183 10.46 4.64 -14.34
N ARG A 184 9.38 4.98 -15.05
CA ARG A 184 9.43 6.07 -16.04
C ARG A 184 9.73 7.40 -15.34
N LYS A 185 10.55 8.25 -15.96
CA LYS A 185 11.01 9.51 -15.38
C LYS A 185 9.85 10.43 -14.97
N GLU A 186 8.73 10.41 -15.69
CA GLU A 186 7.54 11.18 -15.33
C GLU A 186 6.82 10.70 -14.06
N GLU A 187 7.02 9.44 -13.64
CA GLU A 187 6.37 8.86 -12.46
C GLU A 187 7.21 8.99 -11.18
N ILE A 188 8.53 9.14 -11.32
CA ILE A 188 9.48 9.24 -10.20
C ILE A 188 9.11 10.35 -9.22
N PRO A 189 8.83 11.62 -9.63
CA PRO A 189 8.53 12.68 -8.67
C PRO A 189 7.31 12.37 -7.79
N ARG A 190 6.27 11.76 -8.39
CA ARG A 190 5.05 11.36 -7.68
C ARG A 190 5.34 10.27 -6.64
N GLN A 191 6.12 9.26 -7.01
CA GLN A 191 6.46 8.16 -6.09
C GLN A 191 7.40 8.64 -4.98
N LEU A 192 8.39 9.47 -5.31
CA LEU A 192 9.30 10.05 -4.34
C LEU A 192 8.56 10.92 -3.31
N GLN A 193 7.62 11.75 -3.74
CA GLN A 193 6.77 12.52 -2.82
C GLN A 193 6.04 11.61 -1.82
N TYR A 194 5.47 10.50 -2.30
CA TYR A 194 4.74 9.55 -1.46
C TYR A 194 5.67 8.80 -0.48
N ILE A 195 6.86 8.38 -0.95
CA ILE A 195 7.90 7.76 -0.11
C ILE A 195 8.36 8.75 0.99
N CYS A 196 8.68 9.99 0.61
CA CYS A 196 9.11 11.02 1.54
C CYS A 196 8.04 11.33 2.59
N LEU A 197 6.77 11.38 2.20
CA LEU A 197 5.67 11.58 3.15
C LEU A 197 5.67 10.51 4.24
N TYR A 198 5.78 9.22 3.90
CA TYR A 198 5.86 8.18 4.92
C TYR A 198 7.12 8.25 5.76
N LEU A 199 8.29 8.44 5.14
CA LEU A 199 9.54 8.53 5.87
C LEU A 199 9.51 9.66 6.90
N VAL A 200 9.05 10.85 6.52
CA VAL A 200 8.98 12.00 7.42
C VAL A 200 7.99 11.76 8.57
N HIS A 201 6.82 11.16 8.32
CA HIS A 201 5.84 10.92 9.38
C HIS A 201 6.26 9.78 10.33
N ILE A 202 6.82 8.69 9.78
CA ILE A 202 7.29 7.55 10.58
C ILE A 202 8.52 7.96 11.40
N ALA A 203 9.51 8.60 10.77
CA ALA A 203 10.70 9.09 11.47
C ALA A 203 10.35 10.20 12.45
N GLY A 204 9.46 11.12 12.10
CA GLY A 204 8.99 12.17 13.00
C GLY A 204 8.33 11.60 14.26
N ALA A 205 7.45 10.61 14.11
CA ALA A 205 6.82 9.96 15.26
C ALA A 205 7.86 9.22 16.14
N TYR A 206 8.83 8.55 15.52
CA TYR A 206 9.89 7.80 16.21
C TYR A 206 10.87 8.72 16.95
N LEU A 207 11.41 9.73 16.28
CA LEU A 207 12.46 10.61 16.79
C LEU A 207 11.94 11.65 17.79
N LEU A 208 10.66 12.04 17.69
CA LEU A 208 10.03 12.97 18.62
C LEU A 208 9.37 12.28 19.83
N ASN A 209 9.56 10.97 20.00
CA ASN A 209 8.94 10.16 21.05
C ASN A 209 7.39 10.22 21.05
N LEU A 210 6.78 10.32 19.87
CA LEU A 210 5.32 10.32 19.65
C LEU A 210 4.84 8.93 19.20
N SER A 211 5.55 7.87 19.57
CA SER A 211 5.38 6.51 19.04
C SER A 211 3.96 5.95 19.23
N ARG A 212 3.32 6.20 20.38
CA ARG A 212 1.96 5.70 20.66
C ARG A 212 0.94 6.30 19.69
N LEU A 213 0.94 7.63 19.55
CA LEU A 213 0.10 8.33 18.58
C LEU A 213 0.43 7.89 17.14
N GLY A 214 1.72 7.85 16.79
CA GLY A 214 2.17 7.49 15.46
C GLY A 214 1.73 6.10 15.01
N LEU A 215 1.75 5.10 15.90
CA LEU A 215 1.24 3.75 15.61
C LEU A 215 -0.24 3.76 15.23
N VAL A 216 -1.08 4.46 16.02
CA VAL A 216 -2.52 4.53 15.75
C VAL A 216 -2.79 5.27 14.44
N LEU A 217 -2.07 6.37 14.17
CA LEU A 217 -2.20 7.10 12.90
C LEU A 217 -1.75 6.25 11.71
N LEU A 218 -0.67 5.48 11.84
CA LEU A 218 -0.19 4.55 10.81
C LEU A 218 -1.17 3.41 10.57
N LEU A 219 -1.76 2.84 11.62
CA LEU A 219 -2.77 1.79 11.51
C LEU A 219 -3.97 2.26 10.68
N LEU A 220 -4.50 3.45 10.99
CA LEU A 220 -5.59 4.08 10.25
C LEU A 220 -5.20 4.33 8.78
N GLN A 221 -4.03 4.94 8.57
CA GLN A 221 -3.53 5.24 7.22
C GLN A 221 -3.35 3.97 6.39
N TYR A 222 -2.64 2.97 6.89
CA TYR A 222 -2.39 1.72 6.16
C TYR A 222 -3.65 0.91 5.91
N SER A 223 -4.62 0.92 6.83
CA SER A 223 -5.91 0.25 6.61
C SER A 223 -6.64 0.83 5.40
N THR A 224 -6.64 2.15 5.28
CA THR A 224 -7.28 2.83 4.14
C THR A 224 -6.54 2.58 2.82
N GLU A 225 -5.21 2.59 2.83
CA GLU A 225 -4.40 2.33 1.62
C GLU A 225 -4.48 0.86 1.19
N PHE A 226 -4.55 -0.08 2.13
CA PHE A 226 -4.81 -1.49 1.83
C PHE A 226 -6.13 -1.65 1.06
N LEU A 227 -7.21 -1.03 1.54
CA LEU A 227 -8.51 -1.06 0.86
C LEU A 227 -8.44 -0.41 -0.53
N PHE A 228 -7.73 0.71 -0.66
CA PHE A 228 -7.52 1.38 -1.95
C PHE A 228 -6.86 0.46 -2.97
N HIS A 229 -5.70 -0.10 -2.60
CA HIS A 229 -4.91 -0.93 -3.51
C HIS A 229 -5.64 -2.24 -3.82
N THR A 230 -6.37 -2.81 -2.86
CA THR A 230 -7.22 -3.98 -3.08
C THR A 230 -8.34 -3.67 -4.08
N ALA A 231 -9.08 -2.57 -3.90
CA ALA A 231 -10.11 -2.14 -4.85
C ALA A 231 -9.53 -1.93 -6.26
N ARG A 232 -8.34 -1.32 -6.35
CA ARG A 232 -7.63 -1.10 -7.61
C ARG A 232 -7.21 -2.41 -8.30
N LEU A 233 -6.72 -3.41 -7.55
CA LEU A 233 -6.40 -4.73 -8.10
C LEU A 233 -7.65 -5.45 -8.58
N CYS A 234 -8.73 -5.43 -7.80
CA CYS A 234 -10.01 -6.03 -8.18
C CYS A 234 -10.56 -5.39 -9.46
N HIS A 235 -10.44 -4.08 -9.61
CA HIS A 235 -10.85 -3.38 -10.84
C HIS A 235 -10.03 -3.76 -12.07
N PHE A 236 -8.75 -4.09 -11.91
CA PHE A 236 -7.95 -4.62 -13.02
C PHE A 236 -8.35 -6.03 -13.43
N ALA A 237 -8.92 -6.82 -12.50
CA ALA A 237 -9.41 -8.17 -12.77
C ALA A 237 -10.85 -8.17 -13.33
N ASP A 238 -11.71 -7.32 -12.78
CA ASP A 238 -13.11 -7.15 -13.16
C ASP A 238 -13.51 -5.67 -13.08
N GLU A 239 -13.80 -5.07 -14.24
CA GLU A 239 -14.10 -3.64 -14.35
C GLU A 239 -15.43 -3.27 -13.66
N ASN A 240 -16.31 -4.23 -13.33
CA ASN A 240 -17.64 -3.99 -12.77
C ASN A 240 -17.68 -3.85 -11.22
N ASN A 241 -16.53 -3.71 -10.57
CA ASN A 241 -16.42 -3.74 -9.10
C ASN A 241 -16.49 -2.35 -8.43
N GLU A 242 -17.47 -1.52 -8.82
CA GLU A 242 -17.65 -0.16 -8.30
C GLU A 242 -17.93 -0.12 -6.79
N LYS A 243 -18.51 -1.20 -6.25
CA LYS A 243 -18.85 -1.32 -4.83
C LYS A 243 -17.62 -1.19 -3.91
N LEU A 244 -16.50 -1.79 -4.31
CA LEU A 244 -15.25 -1.72 -3.53
C LEU A 244 -14.66 -0.31 -3.51
N PHE A 245 -14.71 0.41 -4.64
CA PHE A 245 -14.25 1.79 -4.69
C PHE A 245 -15.13 2.73 -3.87
N ASN A 246 -16.45 2.53 -3.90
CA ASN A 246 -17.38 3.32 -3.08
C ASN A 246 -17.17 3.05 -1.58
N ALA A 247 -16.99 1.78 -1.19
CA ALA A 247 -16.66 1.41 0.18
C ALA A 247 -15.34 2.03 0.64
N TRP A 248 -14.30 1.94 -0.20
CA TRP A 248 -13.02 2.60 0.07
C TRP A 248 -13.18 4.12 0.20
N ALA A 249 -13.93 4.78 -0.69
CA ALA A 249 -14.11 6.23 -0.65
C ALA A 249 -14.77 6.69 0.66
N ALA A 250 -15.74 5.93 1.17
CA ALA A 250 -16.37 6.18 2.47
C ALA A 250 -15.36 6.01 3.62
N VAL A 251 -14.65 4.87 3.66
CA VAL A 251 -13.62 4.60 4.69
C VAL A 251 -12.51 5.64 4.65
N PHE A 252 -12.11 6.08 3.45
CA PHE A 252 -11.11 7.10 3.25
C PHE A 252 -11.54 8.42 3.89
N GLY A 253 -12.74 8.93 3.58
CA GLY A 253 -13.25 10.17 4.19
C GLY A 253 -13.30 10.09 5.72
N VAL A 254 -13.86 9.00 6.27
CA VAL A 254 -13.95 8.77 7.72
C VAL A 254 -12.57 8.73 8.36
N THR A 255 -11.62 8.02 7.75
CA THR A 255 -10.25 7.90 8.27
C THR A 255 -9.52 9.23 8.32
N ARG A 256 -9.71 10.11 7.32
CA ARG A 256 -9.11 11.45 7.33
C ARG A 256 -9.61 12.28 8.51
N LEU A 257 -10.91 12.22 8.79
CA LEU A 257 -11.48 12.90 9.95
C LEU A 257 -10.88 12.36 11.25
N PHE A 258 -10.82 11.03 11.42
CA PHE A 258 -10.22 10.43 12.62
C PHE A 258 -8.74 10.80 12.79
N ILE A 259 -7.92 10.74 11.74
CA ILE A 259 -6.50 11.11 11.81
C ILE A 259 -6.34 12.58 12.24
N LEU A 260 -7.09 13.50 11.61
CA LEU A 260 -7.03 14.92 11.96
C LEU A 260 -7.50 15.18 13.38
N THR A 261 -8.62 14.57 13.79
CA THR A 261 -9.16 14.72 15.14
C THR A 261 -8.18 14.18 16.18
N LEU A 262 -7.61 12.98 15.99
CA LEU A 262 -6.64 12.41 16.93
C LEU A 262 -5.36 13.24 16.99
N ALA A 263 -4.84 13.73 15.86
CA ALA A 263 -3.65 14.57 15.84
C ALA A 263 -3.88 15.89 16.60
N VAL A 264 -5.00 16.57 16.35
CA VAL A 264 -5.36 17.82 17.03
C VAL A 264 -5.62 17.59 18.52
N LEU A 265 -6.34 16.52 18.88
CA LEU A 265 -6.60 16.19 20.28
C LEU A 265 -5.31 15.86 21.02
N ALA A 266 -4.46 14.99 20.49
CA ALA A 266 -3.24 14.56 21.15
C ALA A 266 -2.17 15.66 21.21
N ILE A 267 -1.85 16.27 20.06
CA ILE A 267 -0.75 17.24 19.97
C ILE A 267 -1.22 18.66 20.32
N GLY A 268 -2.38 19.05 19.82
CA GLY A 268 -2.92 20.40 19.97
C GLY A 268 -3.50 20.68 21.35
N PHE A 269 -4.15 19.70 21.98
CA PHE A 269 -4.78 19.85 23.29
C PHE A 269 -4.13 19.01 24.39
N GLY A 270 -3.78 17.75 24.13
CA GLY A 270 -3.21 16.82 25.09
C GLY A 270 -1.85 17.28 25.59
N LEU A 271 -0.85 17.27 24.71
CA LEU A 271 0.51 17.74 25.00
C LEU A 271 0.55 19.20 25.44
N ALA A 272 -0.38 20.03 24.94
CA ALA A 272 -0.50 21.44 25.30
C ALA A 272 -0.88 21.71 26.76
N ARG A 273 -1.53 20.75 27.40
CA ARG A 273 -1.97 20.85 28.80
C ARG A 273 -1.01 20.21 29.78
N MET A 274 0.04 19.55 29.29
CA MET A 274 1.08 18.99 30.14
C MET A 274 1.96 20.11 30.70
N GLU A 275 2.50 19.91 31.90
CA GLU A 275 3.36 20.87 32.58
C GLU A 275 4.75 20.96 31.94
N ASN A 276 5.21 19.88 31.31
CA ASN A 276 6.55 19.73 30.76
C ASN A 276 6.74 20.34 29.36
N GLN A 277 6.37 21.61 29.17
CA GLN A 277 6.48 22.32 27.88
C GLN A 277 7.89 22.87 27.60
N ALA A 278 8.91 22.08 27.88
CA ALA A 278 10.31 22.44 27.71
C ALA A 278 10.92 21.78 26.46
N PHE A 279 12.01 22.36 25.96
CA PHE A 279 12.89 21.71 25.00
C PHE A 279 14.06 21.06 25.75
N ASP A 280 14.00 19.75 25.95
CA ASP A 280 15.03 18.98 26.65
C ASP A 280 15.32 17.68 25.85
N PRO A 281 16.16 17.77 24.79
CA PRO A 281 16.47 16.63 23.93
C PRO A 281 17.18 15.49 24.66
N GLU A 282 17.92 15.78 25.74
CA GLU A 282 18.61 14.75 26.54
C GLU A 282 17.61 13.82 27.22
N LYS A 283 16.47 14.37 27.68
CA LYS A 283 15.33 13.59 28.19
C LYS A 283 14.33 13.19 27.10
N GLY A 284 14.62 13.46 25.84
CA GLY A 284 13.73 13.19 24.72
C GLY A 284 12.45 14.02 24.69
N ASN A 285 12.40 15.15 25.42
CA ASN A 285 11.25 16.02 25.47
C ASN A 285 11.33 17.11 24.39
N PHE A 286 10.40 17.05 23.44
CA PHE A 286 10.27 18.03 22.37
C PHE A 286 8.96 18.83 22.45
N ASN A 287 8.29 18.86 23.61
CA ASN A 287 6.96 19.46 23.80
C ASN A 287 6.98 21.01 23.84
N THR A 288 7.55 21.65 22.82
CA THR A 288 7.46 23.10 22.65
C THR A 288 6.26 23.47 21.78
N LEU A 289 5.75 24.69 21.91
CA LEU A 289 4.70 25.20 21.03
C LEU A 289 5.11 25.10 19.55
N LEU A 290 6.35 25.47 19.23
CA LEU A 290 6.87 25.42 17.86
C LEU A 290 6.86 23.99 17.31
N CYS A 291 7.41 23.03 18.07
CA CYS A 291 7.41 21.62 17.66
C CYS A 291 6.00 21.09 17.43
N ARG A 292 5.07 21.36 18.36
CA ARG A 292 3.66 20.97 18.23
C ARG A 292 3.00 21.55 16.98
N LEU A 293 3.20 22.84 16.71
CA LEU A 293 2.67 23.49 15.52
C LEU A 293 3.28 22.92 14.24
N CYS A 294 4.58 22.64 14.21
CA CYS A 294 5.24 22.02 13.07
C CYS A 294 4.70 20.61 12.79
N VAL A 295 4.56 19.76 13.82
CA VAL A 295 4.01 18.41 13.66
C VAL A 295 2.55 18.46 13.20
N LEU A 296 1.72 19.32 13.81
CA LEU A 296 0.33 19.51 13.39
C LEU A 296 0.23 20.01 11.95
N LEU A 297 1.04 21.01 11.58
CA LEU A 297 1.06 21.54 10.22
C LEU A 297 1.47 20.45 9.22
N LEU A 298 2.48 19.65 9.54
CA LEU A 298 2.92 18.54 8.70
C LEU A 298 1.79 17.53 8.48
N VAL A 299 1.12 17.09 9.56
CA VAL A 299 -0.01 16.15 9.47
C VAL A 299 -1.15 16.77 8.66
N CYS A 300 -1.57 17.99 8.98
CA CYS A 300 -2.66 18.69 8.29
C CYS A 300 -2.35 18.90 6.80
N ALA A 301 -1.13 19.31 6.46
CA ALA A 301 -0.71 19.49 5.07
C ALA A 301 -0.72 18.16 4.30
N ALA A 302 -0.25 17.07 4.92
CA ALA A 302 -0.30 15.75 4.31
C ALA A 302 -1.74 15.26 4.10
N GLN A 303 -2.62 15.42 5.10
CA GLN A 303 -4.03 15.06 4.96
C GLN A 303 -4.74 15.92 3.91
N ALA A 304 -4.48 17.24 3.87
CA ALA A 304 -5.02 18.14 2.87
C ALA A 304 -4.55 17.77 1.45
N TRP A 305 -3.29 17.40 1.30
CA TRP A 305 -2.75 16.93 0.01
C TRP A 305 -3.41 15.62 -0.45
N LEU A 306 -3.59 14.65 0.45
CA LEU A 306 -4.31 13.41 0.15
C LEU A 306 -5.77 13.69 -0.22
N MET A 307 -6.43 14.60 0.51
CA MET A 307 -7.80 15.02 0.23
C MET A 307 -7.93 15.72 -1.11
N TRP A 308 -7.01 16.62 -1.43
CA TRP A 308 -6.96 17.30 -2.72
C TRP A 308 -6.86 16.30 -3.87
N ARG A 309 -5.96 15.31 -3.76
CA ARG A 309 -5.80 14.25 -4.76
C ARG A 309 -7.07 13.42 -4.91
N PHE A 310 -7.72 13.08 -3.81
CA PHE A 310 -8.97 12.34 -3.82
C PHE A 310 -10.09 13.15 -4.49
N ILE A 311 -10.31 14.40 -4.09
CA ILE A 311 -11.34 15.28 -4.66
C ILE A 311 -11.09 15.45 -6.16
N HIS A 312 -9.85 15.70 -6.58
CA HIS A 312 -9.54 15.83 -7.99
C HIS A 312 -9.81 14.54 -8.78
N SER A 313 -9.55 13.37 -8.17
CA SER A 313 -9.89 12.08 -8.75
C SER A 313 -11.40 11.86 -8.85
N GLN A 314 -12.15 12.18 -7.80
CA GLN A 314 -13.62 12.06 -7.79
C GLN A 314 -14.27 13.03 -8.78
N LEU A 315 -13.83 14.28 -8.82
CA LEU A 315 -14.30 15.27 -9.80
C LEU A 315 -14.04 14.83 -11.24
N ARG A 316 -12.91 14.15 -11.50
CA ARG A 316 -12.64 13.57 -12.82
C ARG A 316 -13.65 12.47 -13.16
N HIS A 317 -13.83 11.47 -12.28
CA HIS A 317 -14.80 10.40 -12.50
C HIS A 317 -16.22 10.94 -12.66
N TRP A 318 -16.59 11.94 -11.85
CA TRP A 318 -17.90 12.56 -11.93
C TRP A 318 -18.12 13.29 -13.27
N ARG A 319 -17.11 14.04 -13.74
CA ARG A 319 -17.16 14.67 -15.08
C ARG A 319 -17.29 13.65 -16.21
N GLU A 320 -16.57 12.54 -16.12
CA GLU A 320 -16.66 11.44 -17.10
C GLU A 320 -18.04 10.77 -17.08
N TYR A 321 -18.57 10.48 -15.89
CA TYR A 321 -19.93 9.94 -15.74
C TYR A 321 -21.01 10.87 -16.32
N TRP A 322 -20.94 12.17 -16.04
CA TRP A 322 -21.89 13.13 -16.60
C TRP A 322 -21.73 13.32 -18.09
N SER A 323 -20.51 13.27 -18.64
CA SER A 323 -20.30 13.37 -20.08
C SER A 323 -20.87 12.16 -20.81
N GLU A 324 -20.72 10.95 -20.26
CA GLU A 324 -21.34 9.73 -20.78
C GLU A 324 -22.87 9.77 -20.71
N GLN A 325 -23.44 10.22 -19.58
CA GLN A 325 -24.89 10.41 -19.47
C GLN A 325 -25.40 11.44 -20.48
N SER A 326 -24.68 12.54 -20.65
CA SER A 326 -25.02 13.59 -21.62
C SER A 326 -24.96 13.07 -23.05
N ALA A 327 -23.95 12.27 -23.38
CA ALA A 327 -23.81 11.62 -24.69
C ALA A 327 -24.96 10.63 -24.94
N LYS A 328 -25.32 9.80 -23.95
CA LYS A 328 -26.47 8.86 -24.03
C LYS A 328 -27.80 9.60 -24.24
N ARG A 329 -27.99 10.78 -23.62
CA ARG A 329 -29.20 11.61 -23.81
C ARG A 329 -29.25 12.31 -25.18
N ARG A 330 -28.11 12.51 -25.86
CA ARG A 330 -28.03 13.16 -27.18
C ARG A 330 -28.19 12.21 -28.36
N VAL A 331 -28.18 10.89 -28.15
CA VAL A 331 -28.50 9.92 -29.21
C VAL A 331 -30.02 9.90 -29.39
N PRO A 332 -30.57 10.33 -30.55
CA PRO A 332 -32.00 10.21 -30.80
C PRO A 332 -32.36 8.72 -30.86
N ALA A 333 -33.45 8.32 -30.20
CA ALA A 333 -34.03 7.00 -30.41
C ALA A 333 -34.31 6.83 -31.90
N ALA A 334 -33.64 5.86 -32.55
CA ALA A 334 -33.93 5.52 -33.94
C ALA A 334 -35.44 5.30 -34.07
N PRO A 335 -36.11 5.84 -35.12
CA PRO A 335 -37.55 5.67 -35.26
C PRO A 335 -37.83 4.17 -35.30
N ARG A 336 -38.58 3.66 -34.31
CA ARG A 336 -39.12 2.30 -34.38
C ARG A 336 -39.96 2.26 -35.65
N LEU A 337 -39.49 1.55 -36.68
CA LEU A 337 -40.27 1.28 -37.87
C LEU A 337 -41.59 0.67 -37.40
N ALA A 338 -42.69 1.38 -37.66
CA ALA A 338 -44.02 0.93 -37.28
C ALA A 338 -44.25 -0.46 -37.88
N ALA A 339 -44.39 -1.47 -37.00
CA ALA A 339 -44.81 -2.79 -37.41
C ALA A 339 -46.19 -2.65 -38.05
N ARG A 340 -46.27 -2.88 -39.37
CA ARG A 340 -47.52 -2.96 -40.11
C ARG A 340 -48.41 -4.00 -39.44
N LEU A 341 -49.51 -3.54 -38.85
CA LEU A 341 -50.65 -4.35 -38.45
C LEU A 341 -51.23 -5.03 -39.69
N ILE A 342 -50.81 -6.27 -39.95
CA ILE A 342 -51.52 -7.14 -40.89
C ILE A 342 -52.69 -7.75 -40.10
N LYS A 343 -53.88 -7.19 -40.32
CA LYS A 343 -55.17 -7.75 -39.90
C LYS A 343 -55.37 -9.06 -40.68
N ARG A 344 -55.20 -10.21 -40.03
CA ARG A 344 -55.55 -11.52 -40.59
C ARG A 344 -56.93 -11.90 -40.06
N GLU A 345 -57.92 -11.91 -40.95
CA GLU A 345 -59.28 -12.39 -40.68
C GLU A 345 -59.26 -13.87 -40.30
N SER A 346 -60.13 -14.22 -39.35
CA SER A 346 -60.37 -15.58 -38.87
C SER A 346 -61.19 -16.37 -39.87
N GLY A 347 -60.59 -17.39 -40.48
CA GLY A 347 -61.27 -18.38 -41.31
C GLY A 347 -61.11 -19.78 -40.73
N TYR A 348 -62.22 -20.30 -40.18
CA TYR A 348 -62.67 -21.70 -40.11
C TYR A 348 -61.62 -22.84 -40.21
N HIS A 349 -61.54 -23.65 -39.16
CA HIS A 349 -61.09 -25.05 -39.19
C HIS A 349 -62.29 -25.95 -39.56
N GLU A 350 -62.15 -26.85 -40.54
CA GLU A 350 -61.98 -28.31 -40.34
C GLU A 350 -62.13 -29.11 -41.65
N ASN A 351 -61.38 -30.23 -41.70
CA ASN A 351 -61.56 -31.45 -42.52
C ASN A 351 -60.99 -31.53 -43.96
N GLY A 352 -60.01 -32.43 -44.12
CA GLY A 352 -60.03 -33.44 -45.18
C GLY A 352 -58.78 -33.65 -46.06
N VAL A 353 -58.02 -34.71 -45.77
CA VAL A 353 -57.59 -35.76 -46.73
C VAL A 353 -56.44 -35.47 -47.76
N VAL A 354 -55.27 -36.09 -47.46
CA VAL A 354 -54.43 -36.99 -48.31
C VAL A 354 -53.31 -36.47 -49.28
N LYS A 355 -52.13 -37.13 -49.12
CA LYS A 355 -50.98 -37.42 -50.02
C LYS A 355 -49.93 -36.31 -50.27
N ALA A 356 -48.66 -36.53 -49.84
CA ALA A 356 -47.51 -37.13 -50.56
C ALA A 356 -46.91 -36.14 -51.59
N GLU A 357 -45.61 -35.87 -51.74
CA GLU A 357 -44.35 -36.55 -51.43
C GLU A 357 -43.19 -35.54 -51.66
N ASN A 358 -42.02 -35.78 -51.04
CA ASN A 358 -40.65 -35.42 -51.46
C ASN A 358 -40.16 -33.96 -51.61
N GLY A 359 -38.99 -33.67 -50.99
CA GLY A 359 -38.14 -32.54 -51.40
C GLY A 359 -37.13 -31.98 -50.39
N THR A 360 -36.04 -32.73 -50.13
CA THR A 360 -34.64 -32.25 -49.95
C THR A 360 -34.30 -30.96 -49.15
N SER A 361 -33.51 -31.20 -48.09
CA SER A 361 -32.59 -30.31 -47.34
C SER A 361 -31.73 -29.35 -48.17
N THR A 362 -31.37 -28.17 -47.62
CA THR A 362 -29.94 -27.83 -47.39
C THR A 362 -29.71 -26.60 -46.49
N ARG A 363 -28.74 -26.81 -45.59
CA ARG A 363 -28.12 -25.90 -44.62
C ARG A 363 -27.08 -25.00 -45.32
N THR A 364 -27.19 -23.68 -45.23
CA THR A 364 -26.21 -22.73 -45.77
C THR A 364 -25.20 -22.27 -44.71
N LYS A 365 -23.91 -22.62 -44.93
CA LYS A 365 -22.74 -22.02 -44.29
C LYS A 365 -22.43 -20.66 -44.95
N LYS A 366 -22.11 -19.64 -44.15
CA LYS A 366 -21.59 -18.34 -44.62
C LYS A 366 -20.12 -18.44 -45.03
N LEU A 367 -19.79 -17.99 -46.23
CA LEU A 367 -18.44 -17.75 -46.73
C LEU A 367 -17.98 -16.31 -46.41
N LYS A 368 -16.68 -16.13 -46.18
CA LYS A 368 -15.98 -14.83 -46.14
C LYS A 368 -15.80 -14.28 -47.56
N SER A 369 -15.82 -12.96 -47.69
CA SER A 369 -15.55 -12.20 -48.91
C SER A 369 -14.27 -11.35 -48.73
N PRO A 370 -13.64 -10.91 -49.84
CA PRO A 370 -12.19 -10.77 -50.02
C PRO A 370 -11.53 -9.59 -49.31
#